data_AF-A0A381XPR7-F1
#
_entry.id   AF-A0A381XPR7-F1
#
_cell.length_a   1.000
_cell.length_b   1.000
_cell.length_c   1.000
_cell.angle_alpha   90.00
_cell.angle_beta   90.00
_cell.angle_gamma   90.00
#
_symmetry.space_group_name_H-M   'P 1'
#
loop_
_entity.id
_entity.type
_entity.pdbx_description
1 polymer ?
#
loop_
_entity_poly.entity_id
_entity_poly.type
_entity_poly.pdbx_seq_one_letter_code
_entity_poly.pdbx_strand_id
1 'polypeptide(L)'
;MINCPICLENSKSFVTLECKHNLCLHCFQQCISHNLVKCSMCRKDIPEINNFLKYINNLKTQIEDLENNISNIIDEVEELQEQILNVEDEKEELEDRLEELWAQIN
;
A
#
# COMPACT_ATOMS: atom_id res chain seq x y z
N MET A 1 -2.34 -17.55 -40.75
CA MET A 1 -2.65 -17.94 -39.37
C MET A 1 -1.35 -17.92 -38.59
N ILE A 2 -1.28 -17.16 -37.49
CA ILE A 2 -0.09 -17.07 -36.65
C ILE A 2 -0.35 -17.98 -35.44
N ASN A 3 0.43 -19.03 -35.29
CA ASN A 3 0.36 -19.90 -34.11
C ASN A 3 1.21 -19.32 -32.98
N CYS A 4 0.77 -19.51 -31.74
CA CYS A 4 1.61 -19.22 -30.58
C CYS A 4 2.83 -20.16 -30.57
N PRO A 5 4.07 -19.67 -30.37
CA PRO A 5 5.24 -20.54 -30.38
C PRO A 5 5.37 -21.42 -29.12
N ILE A 6 4.55 -21.19 -28.08
CA ILE A 6 4.54 -21.97 -26.84
C ILE A 6 3.52 -23.12 -26.94
N CYS A 7 2.23 -22.81 -27.15
CA CYS A 7 1.18 -23.82 -27.21
C CYS A 7 0.91 -24.38 -28.61
N LEU A 8 1.48 -23.78 -29.66
CA LEU A 8 1.27 -24.14 -31.08
C LEU A 8 -0.19 -24.00 -31.57
N GLU A 9 -1.07 -23.45 -30.75
CA GLU A 9 -2.47 -23.21 -31.08
C GLU A 9 -2.69 -21.83 -31.74
N ASN A 10 -3.75 -21.74 -32.53
CA ASN A 10 -4.29 -20.48 -33.03
C ASN A 10 -5.07 -19.78 -31.92
N SER A 11 -4.63 -18.59 -31.51
CA SER A 11 -5.36 -17.72 -30.57
C SER A 11 -5.97 -16.53 -31.30
N LYS A 12 -7.03 -15.95 -30.73
CA LYS A 12 -7.58 -14.66 -31.18
C LYS A 12 -6.91 -13.46 -30.50
N SER A 13 -6.21 -13.69 -29.38
CA SER A 13 -5.54 -12.66 -28.58
C SER A 13 -4.04 -12.96 -28.46
N PHE A 14 -3.24 -11.98 -28.85
CA PHE A 14 -1.79 -12.01 -28.77
C PHE A 14 -1.27 -10.80 -27.99
N VAL A 15 -0.17 -11.02 -27.29
CA VAL A 15 0.65 -9.99 -26.66
C VAL A 15 1.94 -9.87 -27.47
N THR A 16 2.23 -8.67 -27.94
CA THR A 16 3.49 -8.34 -28.63
C THR A 16 4.47 -7.78 -27.61
N LEU A 17 5.57 -8.48 -27.38
CA LEU A 17 6.65 -8.01 -26.52
C LEU A 17 7.48 -6.92 -27.23
N GLU A 18 8.22 -6.09 -26.50
CA GLU A 18 9.15 -5.11 -27.10
C GLU A 18 10.19 -5.73 -28.04
N CYS A 19 10.58 -6.98 -27.74
CA CYS A 19 11.46 -7.76 -28.62
C CYS A 19 10.79 -8.21 -29.94
N LYS A 20 9.55 -7.78 -30.19
CA LYS A 20 8.69 -8.06 -31.36
C LYS A 20 8.20 -9.51 -31.50
N HIS A 21 8.43 -10.35 -30.49
CA HIS A 21 7.83 -11.69 -30.45
C HIS A 21 6.40 -11.64 -29.94
N ASN A 22 5.56 -12.49 -30.50
CA ASN A 22 4.15 -12.60 -30.16
C ASN A 22 3.89 -13.91 -29.41
N LEU A 23 3.16 -13.83 -28.30
CA LEU A 23 2.67 -14.96 -27.54
C LEU A 23 1.14 -14.84 -27.43
N CYS A 24 0.41 -15.95 -27.40
CA CYS A 24 -1.00 -15.85 -27.05
C CYS A 24 -1.14 -15.33 -25.61
N LEU A 25 -2.23 -14.63 -25.31
CA LEU A 25 -2.45 -14.03 -23.98
C LEU A 25 -2.35 -15.07 -22.86
N HIS A 26 -2.87 -16.28 -23.09
CA HIS A 26 -2.84 -17.38 -22.12
C HIS A 26 -1.40 -17.81 -21.78
N CYS A 27 -0.57 -18.10 -22.79
CA CYS A 27 0.82 -18.48 -22.55
C CYS A 27 1.64 -17.34 -21.97
N PHE A 28 1.36 -16.08 -22.35
CA PHE A 28 2.00 -14.93 -21.72
C PHE A 28 1.68 -14.86 -20.22
N GLN A 29 0.40 -14.95 -19.84
CA GLN A 29 -0.01 -14.96 -18.42
C GLN A 29 0.63 -16.10 -17.64
N GLN A 30 0.71 -17.30 -18.23
CA GLN A 30 1.38 -18.44 -17.62
C GLN A 30 2.89 -18.21 -17.45
N CYS A 31 3.56 -17.54 -18.39
CA CYS A 31 4.97 -17.15 -18.22
C CYS A 31 5.13 -16.19 -17.03
N ILE A 32 4.27 -15.17 -16.92
CA ILE A 32 4.30 -14.21 -15.81
C ILE A 32 4.05 -14.90 -14.47
N SER A 33 3.07 -15.80 -14.38
CA SER A 33 2.73 -16.49 -13.13
C SER A 33 3.86 -17.38 -12.61
N HIS A 34 4.76 -17.84 -13.48
CA HIS A 34 5.95 -18.62 -13.13
C HIS A 34 7.21 -17.77 -13.05
N ASN A 35 7.08 -16.44 -12.97
CA ASN A 35 8.18 -15.49 -12.87
C ASN A 35 9.19 -15.58 -14.04
N LEU A 36 8.72 -15.95 -15.23
CA LEU A 36 9.53 -15.99 -16.44
C LEU A 36 9.57 -14.60 -17.08
N VAL A 37 10.46 -13.75 -16.58
CA VAL A 37 10.61 -12.35 -16.98
C VAL A 37 11.39 -12.12 -18.27
N LYS A 38 11.65 -13.20 -19.02
CA LYS A 38 12.41 -13.19 -20.28
C LYS A 38 11.55 -13.78 -21.39
N CYS A 39 11.67 -13.22 -22.58
CA CYS A 39 11.01 -13.73 -23.77
C CYS A 39 11.42 -15.18 -24.04
N SER A 40 10.45 -16.09 -24.17
CA SER A 40 10.70 -17.52 -24.44
C SER A 40 11.38 -17.78 -25.79
N MET A 41 11.30 -16.82 -26.72
CA MET A 41 11.87 -16.94 -28.07
C MET A 41 13.32 -16.47 -28.17
N CYS A 42 13.64 -15.30 -27.59
CA CYS A 42 14.95 -14.67 -27.74
C CYS A 42 15.68 -14.38 -26.43
N ARG A 43 15.07 -14.74 -25.29
CA ARG A 43 15.62 -14.56 -23.93
C ARG A 43 15.93 -13.13 -23.52
N LYS A 44 15.52 -12.12 -24.31
CA LYS A 44 15.54 -10.70 -23.91
C LYS A 44 14.58 -10.48 -22.75
N ASP A 45 14.96 -9.60 -21.84
CA ASP A 45 14.10 -9.21 -20.72
C ASP A 45 12.80 -8.57 -21.22
N ILE A 46 11.74 -8.72 -20.44
CA ILE A 46 10.44 -8.09 -20.66
C ILE A 46 10.38 -6.86 -19.72
N PRO A 47 10.77 -5.66 -20.20
CA PRO A 47 10.97 -4.49 -19.35
C PRO A 47 9.70 -4.01 -18.65
N GLU A 48 8.52 -4.30 -19.19
CA GLU A 48 7.23 -3.99 -18.59
C GLU A 48 7.10 -4.60 -17.20
N ILE A 49 7.58 -5.85 -17.01
CA ILE A 49 7.55 -6.54 -15.71
C ILE A 49 8.46 -5.82 -14.73
N ASN A 50 9.67 -5.43 -15.15
CA ASN A 50 10.61 -4.70 -14.30
C ASN A 50 10.05 -3.33 -13.89
N ASN A 51 9.32 -2.66 -14.78
CA ASN A 51 8.65 -1.41 -14.46
C ASN A 51 7.52 -1.64 -13.45
N PHE A 52 6.67 -2.65 -13.64
CA PHE A 52 5.64 -3.00 -12.65
C PHE A 52 6.23 -3.34 -11.29
N LEU A 53 7.33 -4.10 -11.24
CA LEU A 53 8.02 -4.40 -9.98
C LEU A 53 8.53 -3.12 -9.29
N LYS A 54 9.09 -2.16 -10.04
CA LYS A 54 9.47 -0.85 -9.50
C LYS A 54 8.27 -0.09 -8.93
N TYR A 55 7.17 -0.05 -9.67
CA TYR A 55 5.94 0.60 -9.19
C TYR A 55 5.40 -0.06 -7.93
N ILE A 56 5.35 -1.40 -7.89
CA ILE A 56 4.92 -2.16 -6.71
C ILE A 56 5.81 -1.86 -5.50
N ASN A 57 7.13 -1.87 -5.68
CA ASN A 57 8.05 -1.55 -4.59
C ASN A 57 7.88 -0.11 -4.09
N ASN A 58 7.68 0.85 -4.99
CA ASN A 58 7.41 2.24 -4.63
C ASN A 58 6.09 2.40 -3.87
N LEU A 59 5.04 1.67 -4.26
CA LEU A 59 3.78 1.63 -3.52
C LEU A 59 3.96 0.99 -2.15
N LYS A 60 4.76 -0.07 -2.05
CA LYS A 60 5.07 -0.73 -0.77
C LYS A 60 5.77 0.22 0.20
N THR A 61 6.78 0.96 -0.26
CA THR A 61 7.45 1.98 0.57
C THR A 61 6.47 3.06 1.04
N GLN A 62 5.59 3.54 0.16
CA GLN A 62 4.56 4.52 0.55
C GLN A 62 3.59 3.97 1.60
N ILE A 63 3.23 2.68 1.53
CA ILE A 63 2.39 2.03 2.54
C ILE A 63 3.14 1.98 3.88
N GLU A 64 4.40 1.58 3.89
CA GLU A 64 5.24 1.55 5.10
C GLU A 64 5.35 2.96 5.74
N ASP A 65 5.54 4.00 4.92
CA ASP A 65 5.56 5.40 5.41
C ASP A 65 4.21 5.83 6.00
N LEU A 66 3.10 5.45 5.38
CA LEU A 66 1.75 5.74 5.89
C LEU A 66 1.45 5.00 7.19
N GLU A 67 1.87 3.75 7.32
CA GLU A 67 1.74 2.95 8.55
C GLU A 67 2.50 3.61 9.71
N ASN A 68 3.73 4.08 9.46
CA ASN A 68 4.51 4.82 10.46
C ASN A 68 3.84 6.12 10.88
N ASN A 69 3.30 6.90 9.92
CA ASN A 69 2.58 8.13 10.24
C ASN A 69 1.32 7.86 11.08
N ILE A 70 0.57 6.80 10.77
CA ILE A 70 -0.60 6.40 11.56
C ILE A 70 -0.18 6.05 12.99
N SER A 71 0.93 5.32 13.17
CA SER A 71 1.45 5.00 14.51
C SER A 71 1.76 6.25 15.31
N ASN A 72 2.49 7.21 14.72
CA ASN A 72 2.83 8.47 15.41
C ASN A 72 1.58 9.27 15.81
N ILE A 73 0.57 9.32 14.93
CA ILE A 73 -0.69 10.01 15.21
C ILE A 73 -1.46 9.31 16.35
N ILE A 74 -1.41 7.98 16.43
CA ILE A 74 -2.02 7.25 17.54
C ILE A 74 -1.36 7.65 18.86
N ASP A 75 -0.02 7.66 18.91
CA ASP A 75 0.73 8.05 20.10
C ASP A 75 0.40 9.49 20.53
N GLU A 76 0.31 10.43 19.58
CA GLU A 76 -0.09 11.83 19.85
C GLU A 76 -1.53 11.93 20.39
N VAL A 77 -2.46 11.11 19.87
CA VAL A 77 -3.85 11.10 20.34
C VAL A 77 -3.94 10.55 21.77
N GLU A 78 -3.17 9.51 22.11
CA GLU A 78 -3.12 8.97 23.47
C GLU A 78 -2.57 10.01 24.47
N GLU A 79 -1.52 10.73 24.10
CA GLU A 79 -0.96 11.81 24.94
C GLU A 79 -1.98 12.94 25.15
N LEU A 80 -2.68 13.37 24.09
CA LEU A 80 -3.71 14.41 24.20
C LEU A 80 -4.90 13.96 25.05
N GLN A 81 -5.27 12.68 25.02
CA GLN A 81 -6.32 12.14 25.88
C GLN A 81 -5.92 12.20 27.35
N GLU A 82 -4.67 11.87 27.69
CA GLU A 82 -4.16 11.99 29.06
C GLU A 82 -4.14 13.45 29.54
N GLN A 83 -3.73 14.38 28.67
CA GLN A 83 -3.77 15.82 28.98
C GLN A 83 -5.20 16.32 29.24
N ILE A 84 -6.19 15.85 28.48
CA ILE A 84 -7.60 16.22 28.68
C ILE A 84 -8.08 15.73 30.05
N LEU A 85 -7.79 14.48 30.43
CA LEU A 85 -8.19 13.93 31.73
C LEU A 85 -7.61 14.76 32.88
N ASN A 86 -6.33 15.11 32.82
CA ASN A 86 -5.69 15.94 33.84
C ASN A 86 -6.36 17.32 33.97
N VAL A 87 -6.73 17.96 32.85
CA VAL A 87 -7.42 19.26 32.86
C VAL A 87 -8.85 19.13 33.39
N GLU A 88 -9.53 18.02 33.11
CA GLU A 88 -10.86 17.73 33.66
C GLU A 88 -10.81 17.57 35.19
N ASP A 89 -9.82 16.84 35.72
CA ASP A 89 -9.60 16.69 37.16
C ASP A 89 -9.28 18.03 37.84
N GLU A 90 -8.38 18.85 37.25
CA GLU A 90 -8.05 20.19 37.76
C GLU A 90 -9.28 21.11 37.79
N LYS A 91 -10.15 20.99 36.78
CA LYS A 91 -11.40 21.75 36.71
C LYS A 91 -12.35 21.35 37.84
N GLU A 92 -12.51 20.05 38.10
CA GLU A 92 -13.36 19.56 39.20
C GLU A 92 -12.87 20.09 40.56
N GLU A 93 -11.56 20.02 40.83
CA GLU A 93 -10.98 20.56 42.06
C GLU A 93 -11.24 22.07 42.22
N LEU A 94 -11.16 22.82 41.12
CA LEU A 94 -11.45 24.25 41.13
C LEU A 94 -12.94 24.55 41.36
N GLU A 95 -13.84 23.75 40.80
CA GLU A 95 -15.29 23.86 41.01
C GLU A 95 -15.65 23.60 42.49
N ASP A 96 -15.09 22.56 43.10
CA ASP A 96 -15.26 22.24 44.53
C ASP A 96 -14.79 23.40 45.43
N ARG A 97 -13.59 23.94 45.16
CA ARG A 97 -13.03 25.07 45.92
C ARG A 97 -13.89 26.33 45.79
N LEU A 98 -14.50 26.57 44.64
CA LEU A 98 -15.41 27.69 44.45
C LEU A 98 -16.68 27.50 45.29
N GLU A 99 -17.24 26.29 45.36
CA GLU A 99 -18.40 25.98 46.20
C GLU A 99 -18.10 26.19 47.69
N GLU A 100 -16.94 25.71 48.16
CA GLU A 100 -16.49 25.92 49.54
C GLU A 100 -16.36 27.40 49.90
N LEU A 101 -15.76 28.21 49.01
CA LEU A 101 -15.62 29.64 49.23
C LEU A 101 -16.98 30.35 49.21
N TRP A 102 -17.89 29.95 48.33
CA TRP A 102 -19.25 30.48 48.31
C TRP A 102 -20.00 30.21 49.61
N ALA A 103 -19.86 29.01 50.16
CA ALA A 103 -20.47 28.64 51.43
C ALA A 103 -19.91 29.40 52.65
N GLN A 104 -18.72 30.00 52.54
CA GLN A 104 -18.12 30.81 53.62
C GLN A 104 -18.64 32.24 53.66
N ILE A 105 -19.14 32.76 52.53
CA ILE A 105 -19.53 34.17 52.39
C ILE A 105 -21.05 34.38 52.28
N ASN A 106 -21.83 33.31 52.15
CA ASN A 106 -23.29 33.29 52.23
C ASN A 106 -23.77 32.56 53.49
#